data_AF-A0A6P5WXA4-F1
#
_entry.id   AF-A0A6P5WXA4-F1
#
_cell.length_a   1.000
_cell.length_b   1.000
_cell.length_c   1.000
_cell.angle_alpha   90.00
_cell.angle_beta   90.00
_cell.angle_gamma   90.00
#
_symmetry.space_group_name_H-M   'P 1'
#
loop_
_entity.id
_entity.type
_entity.pdbx_description
1 polymer ?
#
loop_
_entity_poly.entity_id
_entity_poly.type
_entity_poly.pdbx_seq_one_letter_code
_entity_poly.pdbx_strand_id
1 'polypeptide(L)'
;MSNIKFHNSPQTHVLILGCQNVDFGFLTIQAPGTSPNTDGIHIQVARNVSIHNSQFADGDDCISIGDRTSDISITDISCGLVMV
;
A
#
# COMPACT_ATOMS: atom_id res chain seq x y z
N MET A 1 3.53 -9.63 -6.17
CA MET A 1 4.63 -8.69 -6.54
C MET A 1 5.59 -8.62 -5.37
N SER A 2 6.89 -8.55 -5.58
CA SER A 2 7.81 -8.39 -4.46
C SER A 2 9.08 -7.62 -4.81
N ASN A 3 9.69 -6.99 -3.79
CA ASN A 3 10.96 -6.26 -3.89
C ASN A 3 10.92 -5.11 -4.92
N ILE A 4 9.86 -4.31 -4.85
CA ILE A 4 9.63 -3.16 -5.74
C ILE A 4 9.59 -1.87 -4.92
N LYS A 5 10.16 -0.81 -5.49
CA LYS A 5 10.15 0.52 -4.91
C LYS A 5 9.29 1.48 -5.74
N PHE A 6 8.34 2.15 -5.09
CA PHE A 6 7.48 3.18 -5.69
C PHE A 6 7.84 4.55 -5.15
N HIS A 7 7.81 5.56 -6.02
CA HIS A 7 8.26 6.90 -5.70
C HIS A 7 7.33 7.99 -6.25
N ASN A 8 6.90 8.89 -5.37
CA ASN A 8 6.24 10.16 -5.68
C ASN A 8 5.05 10.02 -6.65
N SER A 9 4.20 9.01 -6.46
CA SER A 9 2.99 8.88 -7.25
C SER A 9 2.00 10.00 -6.88
N PRO A 10 1.33 10.64 -7.86
CA PRO A 10 0.17 11.46 -7.55
C PRO A 10 -0.99 10.54 -7.14
N GLN A 11 -1.74 10.94 -6.11
CA GLN A 11 -2.79 10.09 -5.52
C GLN A 11 -2.18 8.78 -4.98
N THR A 12 -2.71 7.61 -5.30
CA THR A 12 -2.20 6.34 -4.76
C THR A 12 -0.96 5.82 -5.51
N HIS A 13 -0.06 5.11 -4.84
CA HIS A 13 1.07 4.44 -5.49
C HIS A 13 0.65 3.10 -6.12
N VAL A 14 -0.26 2.38 -5.48
CA VAL A 14 -0.72 1.07 -5.94
C VAL A 14 -2.22 0.92 -5.72
N LEU A 15 -2.96 0.66 -6.79
CA LEU A 15 -4.39 0.35 -6.74
C LEU A 15 -4.62 -1.14 -6.97
N ILE A 16 -5.19 -1.82 -5.97
CA ILE A 16 -5.69 -3.20 -6.09
C ILE A 16 -7.20 -3.12 -6.28
N LEU A 17 -7.68 -3.23 -7.52
CA LEU A 17 -9.10 -3.11 -7.87
C LEU A 17 -9.60 -4.35 -8.61
N GLY A 18 -10.62 -5.01 -8.05
CA GLY A 18 -11.24 -6.18 -8.71
C GLY A 18 -10.35 -7.42 -8.73
N CYS A 19 -9.32 -7.48 -7.86
CA CYS A 19 -8.33 -8.56 -7.84
C CYS A 19 -8.67 -9.66 -6.83
N GLN A 20 -8.19 -10.87 -7.10
CA GLN A 20 -8.26 -12.00 -6.16
C GLN A 20 -6.90 -12.69 -6.05
N ASN A 21 -6.57 -13.22 -4.87
CA ASN A 21 -5.32 -13.93 -4.59
C ASN A 21 -4.09 -13.05 -4.86
N VAL A 22 -4.07 -11.88 -4.24
CA VAL A 22 -2.95 -10.93 -4.36
C VAL A 22 -1.95 -11.18 -3.24
N ASP A 23 -0.67 -11.32 -3.59
CA ASP A 23 0.41 -11.47 -2.62
C ASP A 23 1.53 -10.47 -2.91
N PHE A 24 1.65 -9.47 -2.05
CA PHE A 24 2.61 -8.37 -2.13
C PHE A 24 3.56 -8.39 -0.93
N GLY A 25 4.86 -8.42 -1.20
CA GLY A 25 5.88 -8.53 -0.14
C GLY A 25 7.09 -7.64 -0.41
N PHE A 26 7.78 -7.19 0.65
CA PHE A 26 9.06 -6.47 0.50
C PHE A 26 8.94 -5.20 -0.37
N LEU A 27 7.84 -4.46 -0.24
CA LEU A 27 7.63 -3.21 -0.96
C LEU A 27 8.24 -2.03 -0.20
N THR A 28 8.67 -1.02 -0.94
CA THR A 28 9.05 0.28 -0.38
C THR A 28 8.30 1.39 -1.10
N ILE A 29 7.48 2.14 -0.38
CA ILE A 29 6.71 3.26 -0.92
C ILE A 29 7.21 4.55 -0.31
N GLN A 30 7.50 5.54 -1.16
CA GLN A 30 8.10 6.81 -0.74
C GLN A 30 7.48 8.00 -1.48
N ALA A 31 6.92 8.93 -0.73
CA ALA A 31 6.50 10.25 -1.17
C ALA A 31 6.85 11.32 -0.13
N PRO A 32 6.92 12.61 -0.51
CA PRO A 32 7.07 13.69 0.47
C PRO A 32 5.89 13.68 1.45
N GLY A 33 6.14 13.89 2.73
CA GLY A 33 5.07 13.92 3.75
C GLY A 33 4.02 15.03 3.55
N THR A 34 4.32 16.04 2.73
CA THR A 34 3.37 17.09 2.33
C THR A 34 2.57 16.74 1.08
N SER A 35 2.72 15.52 0.54
CA SER A 35 2.09 15.11 -0.71
C SER A 35 0.61 14.79 -0.45
N PRO A 36 -0.32 15.55 -1.06
CA PRO A 36 -1.74 15.36 -0.80
C PRO A 36 -2.25 14.05 -1.38
N ASN A 37 -3.11 13.35 -0.62
CA ASN A 37 -3.85 12.16 -1.04
C ASN A 37 -2.95 10.99 -1.47
N THR A 38 -1.80 10.80 -0.82
CA THR A 38 -0.82 9.77 -1.21
C THR A 38 -0.98 8.45 -0.50
N ASP A 39 -2.08 7.75 -0.78
CA ASP A 39 -2.23 6.38 -0.28
C ASP A 39 -1.08 5.51 -0.82
N GLY A 40 -0.48 4.70 0.05
CA GLY A 40 0.53 3.73 -0.37
C GLY A 40 -0.09 2.64 -1.23
N ILE A 41 -1.01 1.87 -0.66
CA ILE A 41 -1.82 0.88 -1.37
C ILE A 41 -3.30 1.12 -1.08
N HIS A 42 -4.10 1.33 -2.12
CA HIS A 42 -5.56 1.32 -2.03
C HIS A 42 -6.13 -0.03 -2.48
N ILE A 43 -6.95 -0.67 -1.65
CA ILE A 43 -7.58 -1.98 -1.93
C ILE A 43 -9.09 -1.81 -2.06
N GLN A 44 -9.68 -2.20 -3.19
CA GLN A 44 -11.13 -2.14 -3.39
C GLN A 44 -11.67 -3.30 -4.22
N VAL A 45 -12.86 -3.80 -3.90
CA VAL A 45 -13.50 -4.94 -4.59
C VAL A 45 -12.54 -6.13 -4.74
N ALA A 46 -11.82 -6.48 -3.66
CA ALA A 46 -10.77 -7.49 -3.69
C ALA A 46 -11.00 -8.64 -2.69
N ARG A 47 -10.42 -9.80 -2.97
CA ARG A 47 -10.51 -10.96 -2.07
C ARG A 47 -9.19 -11.71 -1.95
N ASN A 48 -8.86 -12.18 -0.74
CA ASN A 48 -7.64 -12.94 -0.47
C ASN A 48 -6.40 -12.13 -0.86
N VAL A 49 -6.18 -11.03 -0.14
CA VAL A 49 -5.03 -10.12 -0.35
C VAL A 49 -4.09 -10.24 0.84
N SER A 50 -2.82 -10.50 0.55
CA SER A 50 -1.70 -10.57 1.49
C SER A 50 -0.73 -9.43 1.18
N ILE A 51 -0.46 -8.57 2.16
CA ILE A 51 0.56 -7.52 2.09
C ILE A 51 1.49 -7.69 3.28
N HIS A 52 2.79 -7.88 3.04
CA HIS A 52 3.70 -8.19 4.12
C HIS A 52 5.12 -7.61 3.95
N ASN A 53 5.85 -7.51 5.07
CA ASN A 53 7.26 -7.13 5.14
C ASN A 53 7.61 -5.86 4.34
N SER A 54 6.79 -4.83 4.44
CA SER A 54 6.87 -3.65 3.55
C SER A 54 7.00 -2.35 4.33
N GLN A 55 7.57 -1.32 3.69
CA GLN A 55 7.85 -0.02 4.28
C GLN A 55 7.15 1.09 3.51
N PHE A 56 6.45 1.97 4.22
CA PHE A 56 5.66 3.05 3.69
C PHE A 56 6.06 4.36 4.34
N ALA A 57 6.45 5.32 3.51
CA ALA A 57 6.71 6.70 3.90
C ALA A 57 5.97 7.60 2.89
N ASP A 58 4.72 7.90 3.17
CA ASP A 58 3.84 8.73 2.36
C ASP A 58 3.13 9.79 3.23
N GLY A 59 2.23 10.57 2.64
CA GLY A 59 1.54 11.69 3.28
C GLY A 59 0.11 11.40 3.71
N ASP A 60 -0.39 10.17 3.53
CA ASP A 60 -1.79 9.80 3.78
C ASP A 60 -1.88 8.36 4.33
N ASP A 61 -2.81 7.52 3.85
CA ASP A 61 -2.96 6.14 4.28
C ASP A 61 -1.88 5.23 3.68
N CYS A 62 -1.00 4.63 4.50
CA CYS A 62 -0.07 3.60 4.02
C CYS A 62 -0.80 2.46 3.29
N ILE A 63 -1.94 2.01 3.85
CA ILE A 63 -2.83 1.04 3.21
C ILE A 63 -4.28 1.40 3.55
N SER A 64 -5.08 1.69 2.53
CA SER A 64 -6.51 1.99 2.65
C SER A 64 -7.37 0.86 2.07
N ILE A 65 -8.51 0.57 2.71
CA ILE A 65 -9.40 -0.55 2.35
C ILE A 65 -10.81 -0.02 2.06
N GLY A 66 -11.23 -0.14 0.82
CA GLY A 66 -12.56 0.18 0.33
C GLY A 66 -13.55 -0.97 0.41
N ASP A 67 -14.78 -0.71 -0.04
CA ASP A 67 -15.91 -1.62 0.04
C ASP A 67 -15.75 -2.89 -0.80
N ARG A 68 -16.60 -3.89 -0.49
CA ARG A 68 -16.64 -5.21 -1.18
C ARG A 68 -15.31 -5.96 -1.14
N THR A 69 -14.53 -5.72 -0.09
CA THR A 69 -13.24 -6.36 0.16
C THR A 69 -13.37 -7.40 1.28
N SER A 70 -12.71 -8.56 1.14
CA SER A 70 -12.76 -9.64 2.14
C SER A 70 -11.48 -10.47 2.17
N ASP A 71 -11.22 -11.17 3.26
CA ASP A 71 -10.05 -12.05 3.44
C ASP A 71 -8.72 -11.28 3.21
N ILE A 72 -8.45 -10.26 4.03
CA ILE A 72 -7.26 -9.41 3.92
C ILE A 72 -6.30 -9.69 5.08
N SER A 73 -5.03 -9.93 4.76
CA SER A 73 -3.94 -10.13 5.71
C SER A 73 -2.87 -9.07 5.49
N ILE A 74 -2.55 -8.33 6.54
CA ILE A 74 -1.53 -7.27 6.53
C ILE A 74 -0.61 -7.52 7.73
N THR A 75 0.67 -7.81 7.48
CA THR A 75 1.63 -8.21 8.53
C THR A 75 3.00 -7.59 8.30
N ASP A 76 3.75 -7.30 9.37
CA ASP A 76 5.11 -6.75 9.28
C ASP A 76 5.23 -5.49 8.41
N ILE A 77 4.34 -4.52 8.63
CA ILE A 77 4.34 -3.25 7.92
C ILE A 77 4.95 -2.16 8.80
N SER A 78 5.93 -1.44 8.25
CA SER A 78 6.40 -0.18 8.81
C SER A 78 5.70 0.96 8.09
N CYS A 79 4.89 1.73 8.82
CA CYS A 79 4.13 2.86 8.30
C CYS A 79 4.47 4.13 9.07
N GLY A 80 4.96 5.16 8.38
CA GLY A 80 5.20 6.47 8.97
C GLY A 80 6.25 7.31 8.25
N LEU A 81 6.43 8.54 8.71
CA LEU A 81 7.40 9.51 8.20
C LEU A 81 8.82 9.13 8.64
N VAL A 82 9.38 8.04 8.11
CA VAL A 82 10.80 7.73 8.30
C VAL A 82 11.50 7.77 6.95
N MET A 83 12.10 8.92 6.67
CA MET A 83 13.40 8.94 6.01
C MET A 83 14.39 9.49 7.02
N VAL A 84 15.11 8.61 7.71
CA VAL A 84 16.46 8.94 8.18
C VAL A 84 17.43 8.77 7.02
#